data_AF-A0AB74QUF7-F1
#
_entry.id   AF-A0AB74QUF7-F1
#
_cell.length_a   1.000
_cell.length_b   1.000
_cell.length_c   1.000
_cell.angle_alpha   90.00
_cell.angle_beta   90.00
_cell.angle_gamma   90.00
#
_symmetry.space_group_name_H-M   'P 1'
#
loop_
_entity.id
_entity.type
_entity.pdbx_description
1 polymer ?
#
loop_
_entity_poly.entity_id
_entity_poly.type
_entity_poly.pdbx_seq_one_letter_code
_entity_poly.pdbx_strand_id
1 'polypeptide(L)' 'MCGRFSQSLTREEYLSLFANKADRNIAYDPEPIGRYNVAPGTRVLLLSERDEQLQLDPVHLYTSNKVGYLIRL' A
#
# COMPACT_ATOMS: atom_id res chain seq x y z
N MET A 1 13.49 -13.46 4.33
CA MET A 1 12.65 -14.02 3.24
C MET A 1 11.21 -13.58 3.49
N CYS A 2 10.82 -12.39 3.05
CA CYS A 2 9.48 -11.83 3.22
C CYS A 2 8.73 -11.90 1.88
N GLY A 3 8.21 -13.07 1.53
CA GLY A 3 7.47 -13.25 0.28
C GLY A 3 5.97 -12.98 0.41
N ARG A 4 5.42 -12.93 1.62
CA ARG A 4 3.96 -12.86 1.86
C ARG A 4 3.64 -11.96 3.04
N PHE A 5 2.47 -11.32 3.02
CA PHE A 5 1.99 -10.45 4.08
C PHE A 5 0.45 -10.37 4.11
N SER A 6 -0.11 -9.71 5.12
CA SER A 6 -1.53 -9.42 5.26
C SER A 6 -1.82 -7.93 5.02
N GLN A 7 -2.84 -7.64 4.22
CA GLN A 7 -3.45 -6.32 4.05
C GLN A 7 -4.96 -6.50 4.24
N SER A 8 -5.39 -6.53 5.50
CA SER A 8 -6.75 -6.96 5.88
C SER A 8 -7.64 -5.85 6.41
N LEU A 9 -7.07 -4.73 6.85
CA LEU A 9 -7.82 -3.61 7.45
C LEU A 9 -8.41 -2.69 6.36
N THR A 10 -9.24 -1.74 6.79
CA THR A 10 -9.76 -0.66 5.94
C THR A 10 -8.65 0.32 5.54
N ARG A 11 -8.91 1.12 4.50
CA ARG A 11 -7.97 2.17 4.07
C ARG A 11 -7.75 3.19 5.19
N GLU A 12 -8.81 3.58 5.87
CA GLU A 12 -8.75 4.59 6.95
C GLU A 12 -7.95 4.10 8.16
N GLU A 13 -8.04 2.83 8.53
CA GLU A 13 -7.21 2.27 9.60
C GLU A 13 -5.72 2.39 9.26
N TYR A 14 -5.32 2.07 8.03
CA TYR A 14 -3.93 2.24 7.59
C TYR A 14 -3.55 3.72 7.49
N LEU A 15 -4.41 4.58 6.95
CA LEU A 15 -4.15 6.00 6.76
C LEU A 15 -4.13 6.79 8.07
N SER A 16 -4.83 6.33 9.12
CA SER A 16 -4.80 6.93 10.46
C SER A 16 -3.41 6.90 11.08
N LEU A 17 -2.56 5.95 10.70
CA LEU A 17 -1.15 5.87 11.12
C LEU A 17 -0.30 7.01 10.56
N PHE A 18 -0.79 7.70 9.53
CA PHE A 18 -0.11 8.81 8.85
C PHE A 18 -0.80 10.16 9.13
N ALA A 19 -1.56 10.27 10.22
CA ALA A 19 -2.49 11.38 10.55
C ALA A 19 -1.96 12.83 10.41
N ASN A 20 -0.67 13.06 10.22
CA ASN A 20 -0.05 14.38 10.08
C ASN A 20 0.66 14.61 8.73
N LYS A 21 0.55 13.70 7.76
CA LYS A 21 1.29 13.78 6.49
C LYS A 21 0.33 13.97 5.31
N ALA A 22 0.43 15.15 4.69
CA ALA A 22 -0.08 15.50 3.36
C ALA A 22 -1.61 15.47 3.14
N ASP A 23 -2.06 16.30 2.21
CA ASP A 23 -3.41 16.19 1.65
C ASP A 23 -3.58 14.80 1.00
N ARG A 24 -4.82 14.31 0.91
CA ARG A 24 -5.08 12.95 0.41
C ARG A 24 -5.94 13.01 -0.83
N ASN A 25 -5.43 12.43 -1.92
CA ASN A 25 -6.23 12.15 -3.11
C ASN A 25 -6.66 10.67 -3.13
N ILE A 26 -7.35 10.26 -2.07
CA ILE A 26 -7.83 8.90 -1.86
C ILE A 26 -9.30 8.99 -1.45
N ALA A 27 -10.18 8.34 -2.21
CA ALA A 27 -11.60 8.29 -1.88
C ALA A 27 -11.84 7.48 -0.60
N TYR A 28 -12.73 7.98 0.25
CA TYR A 28 -13.21 7.26 1.43
C TYR A 28 -13.83 5.93 1.00
N ASP A 29 -13.38 4.86 1.64
CA ASP A 29 -13.86 3.50 1.41
C ASP A 29 -13.90 2.77 2.76
N PRO A 30 -15.10 2.48 3.30
CA PRO A 30 -15.23 1.79 4.57
C PRO A 30 -14.97 0.29 4.46
N GLU A 31 -14.85 -0.26 3.24
CA GLU A 31 -14.67 -1.70 3.06
C GLU A 31 -13.24 -2.13 3.44
N PRO A 32 -13.09 -3.19 4.24
CA PRO A 32 -11.78 -3.77 4.52
C PRO A 32 -11.15 -4.33 3.26
N ILE A 33 -9.82 -4.21 3.12
CA ILE A 33 -9.11 -4.81 1.98
C ILE A 33 -9.18 -6.34 2.04
N GLY A 34 -9.25 -6.93 3.25
CA GLY A 34 -9.60 -8.35 3.43
C GLY A 34 -8.58 -9.38 2.89
N ARG A 35 -7.35 -8.98 2.57
CA ARG A 35 -6.33 -9.87 1.98
C ARG A 35 -5.35 -10.37 3.05
N TYR A 36 -5.67 -11.51 3.65
CA TYR A 36 -4.87 -12.09 4.74
C TYR A 36 -3.56 -12.77 4.30
N ASN A 37 -3.42 -13.08 3.02
CA ASN A 37 -2.30 -13.88 2.52
C ASN A 37 -1.85 -13.42 1.13
N VAL A 38 -1.39 -12.17 1.03
CA VAL A 38 -0.89 -11.55 -0.20
C VAL A 38 0.36 -12.29 -0.69
N ALA A 39 0.31 -12.75 -1.93
CA ALA A 39 1.39 -13.50 -2.57
C ALA A 39 2.23 -12.61 -3.49
N PRO A 40 3.49 -12.99 -3.76
CA PRO A 40 4.25 -12.49 -4.91
C PRO A 40 3.47 -12.64 -6.21
N GLY A 41 3.71 -11.75 -7.17
CA GLY A 41 3.06 -11.80 -8.48
C GLY A 41 1.62 -11.29 -8.47
N THR A 42 1.12 -10.76 -7.35
CA THR A 42 -0.21 -10.15 -7.27
C THR A 42 -0.11 -8.63 -7.27
N ARG A 43 -1.20 -7.95 -7.67
CA ARG A 43 -1.30 -6.50 -7.46
C ARG A 43 -1.62 -6.23 -6.00
N VAL A 44 -0.99 -5.21 -5.42
CA VAL A 44 -1.14 -4.79 -4.02
C VAL A 44 -1.37 -3.30 -3.98
N LEU A 45 -2.18 -2.82 -3.04
CA LEU A 45 -2.37 -1.39 -2.85
C LEU A 45 -1.13 -0.84 -2.15
N LEU A 46 -0.43 0.06 -2.84
CA LEU A 46 0.76 0.74 -2.36
C LEU A 46 0.41 2.20 -2.06
N LEU A 47 0.77 2.65 -0.86
CA LEU A 47 0.70 4.05 -0.49
C LEU A 47 1.98 4.76 -0.94
N SER A 48 1.84 5.89 -1.62
CA SER A 48 2.95 6.75 -2.01
C SER A 48 2.56 8.22 -1.91
N GLU A 49 3.55 9.10 -1.81
CA GLU A 49 3.35 10.54 -1.85
C GLU A 49 3.77 11.06 -3.23
N ARG A 50 2.88 11.81 -3.89
CA ARG A 50 3.12 12.46 -5.18
C ARG A 50 2.44 13.81 -5.17
N ASP A 51 3.18 14.85 -5.56
CA ASP A 51 2.69 16.23 -5.57
C ASP A 51 2.15 16.68 -4.20
N GLU A 52 2.87 16.36 -3.12
CA GLU A 52 2.47 16.63 -1.72
C GLU A 52 1.14 16.01 -1.30
N GLN A 53 0.67 15.01 -2.08
CA GLN A 53 -0.55 14.27 -1.79
C GLN A 53 -0.30 12.78 -1.64
N LEU A 54 -0.96 12.18 -0.65
CA LEU A 54 -1.00 10.73 -0.52
C LEU A 54 -1.91 10.15 -1.61
N GLN A 55 -1.38 9.14 -2.31
CA GLN A 55 -2.06 8.40 -3.38
C GLN A 55 -1.92 6.90 -3.12
N LEU A 56 -2.97 6.15 -3.50
CA LEU A 56 -3.07 4.72 -3.30
C LEU A 56 -3.27 4.01 -4.63
N ASP A 57 -2.29 3.22 -5.07
CA ASP A 57 -2.33 2.58 -6.39
C ASP A 57 -2.15 1.06 -6.32
N PRO A 58 -2.81 0.30 -7.21
CA PRO A 58 -2.52 -1.11 -7.38
C PRO A 58 -1.20 -1.30 -8.15
N VAL A 59 -0.16 -1.77 -7.47
CA VAL A 59 1.18 -2.05 -8.05
C VAL A 59 1.48 -3.56 -8.00
N HIS A 60 2.20 -4.08 -8.99
CA HIS A 60 2.56 -5.50 -9.02
C HIS A 60 3.72 -5.80 -8.05
N LEU A 61 3.52 -6.76 -7.14
CA LEU A 61 4.54 -7.19 -6.17
C LEU A 61 5.50 -8.19 -6.81
N TYR A 62 6.70 -7.75 -7.16
CA TYR A 62 7.75 -8.62 -7.70
C TYR A 62 8.68 -9.16 -6.61
N THR A 63 9.08 -10.43 -6.70
CA THR A 63 10.01 -11.10 -5.77
C THR A 63 11.46 -11.12 -6.22
N SER A 64 11.77 -10.59 -7.40
CA SER A 64 13.14 -10.65 -7.91
C SER A 64 13.99 -9.55 -7.28
N ASN A 65 15.08 -9.93 -6.60
CA ASN A 65 16.13 -9.08 -6.03
C ASN A 65 16.90 -8.21 -7.07
N LYS A 66 16.28 -7.85 -8.20
CA LYS A 66 16.87 -7.05 -9.27
C LYS A 66 16.22 -5.68 -9.49
N VAL A 67 15.30 -5.27 -8.62
CA VAL A 67 14.75 -3.92 -8.65
C VAL A 67 14.96 -3.29 -7.28
N GLY A 68 16.18 -2.80 -7.05
CA GLY A 68 16.35 -1.66 -6.14
C GLY A 68 15.48 -0.51 -6.65
N TYR A 69 14.96 0.31 -5.74
CA TYR A 69 14.04 1.42 -6.00
C TYR A 69 12.56 1.03 -6.19
N LEU A 70 11.86 0.62 -5.12
CA LEU A 70 10.46 1.08 -4.95
C LEU A 70 9.87 0.97 -3.53
N ILE A 71 10.65 0.64 -2.50
CA ILE A 71 10.20 0.81 -1.11
C ILE A 71 11.39 1.34 -0.32
N ARG A 72 11.61 2.66 -0.38
CA ARG A 72 12.40 3.37 0.62
C ARG A 72 11.38 4.05 1.53
N LEU A 73 11.19 3.50 2.72
CA LEU A 73 10.57 4.19 3.85
C LEU A 73 11.52 5.30 4.33
#